data_AF-A0A4D9DIN6-F1
#
_entry.id   AF-A0A4D9DIN6-F1
#
_cell.length_a   1.000
_cell.length_b   1.000
_cell.length_c   1.000
_cell.angle_alpha   90.00
_cell.angle_beta   90.00
_cell.angle_gamma   90.00
#
_symmetry.space_group_name_H-M   'P 1'
#
loop_
_entity.id
_entity.type
_entity.pdbx_description
1 polymer ?
#
loop_
_entity_poly.entity_id
_entity_poly.type
_entity_poly.pdbx_seq_one_letter_code
_entity_poly.pdbx_strand_id
1 'polypeptide(L)'
;MSVGATTILNPLRPTPDTVFGILDKHQPTIFCGVPTLFAAMLHDKKFATAKGSSRLRLSTSAGEALPEHIGKAWESRFGTPIIDGVGSTELLHIFLSNAPGDIIYGTSGRAVPGYTLKLLDDAGREVADGEVGELFVKGPTAAEGYWNQREKSRQTFQGEWTKTGDKYTRDASGRYTYCGRADDMFKVSGIWVSPFEVEAAVASHPSVLEAAVVPHEDDEGLLKPKAFIVLKDGVDRDGLEESLKEHVKETVGMWKYPRWVEIVDALPKTATGKIQRFKLRDQ
;
A
#
# COMPACT_ATOMS: atom_id res chain seq x y z
N MET A 1 6.47 -5.33 -27.42
CA MET A 1 7.92 -5.02 -27.51
C MET A 1 8.66 -5.83 -26.46
N SER A 2 9.80 -6.44 -26.79
CA SER A 2 10.74 -6.98 -25.80
C SER A 2 12.01 -6.14 -25.85
N VAL A 3 12.61 -5.85 -24.69
CA VAL A 3 13.85 -5.03 -24.61
C VAL A 3 15.11 -5.89 -24.58
N GLY A 4 14.98 -7.22 -24.76
CA GLY A 4 16.11 -8.17 -24.70
C GLY A 4 16.69 -8.40 -23.29
N ALA A 5 15.97 -8.03 -22.23
CA ALA A 5 16.41 -8.27 -20.86
C ALA A 5 16.34 -9.76 -20.47
N THR A 6 17.21 -10.18 -19.56
CA THR A 6 17.18 -11.52 -18.94
C THR A 6 16.34 -11.48 -17.67
N THR A 7 15.46 -12.48 -17.51
CA THR A 7 14.63 -12.64 -16.31
C THR A 7 15.12 -13.84 -15.50
N ILE A 8 15.21 -13.67 -14.18
CA ILE A 8 15.48 -14.77 -13.24
C ILE A 8 14.13 -15.23 -12.69
N LEU A 9 13.85 -16.52 -12.84
CA LEU A 9 12.65 -17.16 -12.30
C LEU A 9 13.05 -18.09 -11.16
N ASN A 10 12.35 -17.98 -10.03
CA ASN A 10 12.54 -18.86 -8.88
C ASN A 10 11.17 -19.45 -8.47
N PRO A 11 11.01 -20.77 -8.39
CA PRO A 11 9.74 -21.40 -8.00
C PRO A 11 9.48 -21.35 -6.48
N LEU A 12 10.48 -20.98 -5.67
CA LEU A 12 10.34 -20.95 -4.22
C LEU A 12 9.60 -19.69 -3.73
N ARG A 13 8.96 -19.80 -2.56
CA ARG A 13 8.32 -18.68 -1.89
C ARG A 13 9.35 -17.55 -1.65
N PRO A 14 9.02 -16.28 -1.92
CA PRO A 14 9.94 -15.15 -1.75
C PRO A 14 10.07 -14.78 -0.27
N THR A 15 10.90 -15.49 0.47
CA THR A 15 11.35 -15.15 1.84
C THR A 15 12.69 -14.41 1.79
N PRO A 16 13.11 -13.71 2.86
CA PRO A 16 14.44 -13.08 2.91
C PRO A 16 15.58 -14.04 2.53
N ASP A 17 15.60 -15.26 3.09
CA ASP A 17 16.59 -16.29 2.73
C ASP A 17 16.67 -16.56 1.23
N THR A 18 15.53 -16.83 0.61
CA THR A 18 15.48 -17.17 -0.82
C THR A 18 15.86 -15.97 -1.68
N VAL A 19 15.40 -14.76 -1.33
CA VAL A 19 15.62 -13.56 -2.13
C VAL A 19 17.08 -13.11 -2.01
N PHE A 20 17.65 -13.05 -0.80
CA PHE A 20 19.07 -12.73 -0.64
C PHE A 20 19.97 -13.77 -1.34
N GLY A 21 19.61 -15.06 -1.31
CA GLY A 21 20.32 -16.08 -2.08
C GLY A 21 20.29 -15.84 -3.60
N ILE A 22 19.18 -15.37 -4.16
CA ILE A 22 19.09 -15.00 -5.59
C ILE A 22 19.89 -13.73 -5.88
N LEU A 23 19.76 -12.71 -5.03
CA LEU A 23 20.46 -11.44 -5.20
C LEU A 23 21.97 -11.66 -5.21
N ASP A 24 22.48 -12.48 -4.28
CA ASP A 24 23.89 -12.84 -4.17
C ASP A 24 24.36 -13.68 -5.37
N LYS A 25 23.64 -14.77 -5.70
CA LYS A 25 24.04 -15.69 -6.76
C LYS A 25 23.97 -15.10 -8.17
N HIS A 26 22.88 -14.38 -8.48
CA HIS A 26 22.57 -13.98 -9.85
C HIS A 26 22.83 -12.49 -10.13
N GLN A 27 23.06 -11.68 -9.09
CA GLN A 27 23.39 -10.26 -9.21
C GLN A 27 22.45 -9.49 -10.16
N PRO A 28 21.12 -9.54 -9.98
CA PRO A 28 20.18 -8.84 -10.83
C PRO A 28 20.35 -7.31 -10.74
N THR A 29 20.01 -6.62 -11.82
CA THR A 29 20.05 -5.15 -11.88
C THR A 29 18.73 -4.49 -11.47
N ILE A 30 17.62 -5.23 -11.57
CA ILE A 30 16.29 -4.77 -11.16
C ILE A 30 15.71 -5.82 -10.20
N PHE A 31 15.13 -5.37 -9.10
CA PHE A 31 14.40 -6.22 -8.17
C PHE A 31 12.95 -5.76 -8.06
N CYS A 32 12.00 -6.69 -8.24
CA CYS A 32 10.57 -6.42 -8.12
C CYS A 32 10.04 -7.08 -6.86
N GLY A 33 9.35 -6.32 -6.01
CA GLY A 33 8.81 -6.82 -4.75
C GLY A 33 7.50 -6.12 -4.37
N VAL A 34 6.93 -6.55 -3.25
CA VAL A 34 5.81 -5.90 -2.57
C VAL A 34 6.33 -5.25 -1.29
N PRO A 35 5.69 -4.18 -0.75
CA PRO A 35 6.14 -3.51 0.47
C PRO A 35 6.45 -4.46 1.64
N THR A 36 5.59 -5.48 1.87
CA THR A 36 5.79 -6.48 2.92
C THR A 36 7.12 -7.24 2.79
N LEU A 37 7.55 -7.55 1.56
CA LEU A 37 8.80 -8.27 1.32
C LEU A 37 10.01 -7.36 1.58
N PHE A 38 9.94 -6.09 1.16
CA PHE A 38 10.97 -5.11 1.48
C PHE A 38 11.14 -4.93 2.99
N ALA A 39 10.03 -4.80 3.73
CA ALA A 39 10.04 -4.72 5.19
C ALA A 39 10.65 -5.98 5.84
N ALA A 40 10.25 -7.17 5.39
CA ALA A 40 10.80 -8.43 5.89
C ALA A 40 12.32 -8.54 5.66
N MET A 41 12.79 -8.17 4.47
CA MET A 41 14.23 -8.17 4.15
C MET A 41 15.02 -7.12 4.97
N LEU A 42 14.41 -5.98 5.25
CA LEU A 42 15.02 -4.93 6.06
C LEU A 42 15.19 -5.35 7.53
N HIS A 43 14.20 -6.05 8.09
CA HIS A 43 14.17 -6.41 9.51
C HIS A 43 14.73 -7.81 9.83
N ASP A 44 15.08 -8.63 8.83
CA ASP A 44 15.70 -9.93 9.06
C ASP A 44 17.13 -9.78 9.61
N LYS A 45 17.30 -10.14 10.89
CA LYS A 45 18.57 -10.04 11.62
C LYS A 45 19.69 -10.88 11.00
N LYS A 46 19.37 -12.02 10.37
CA LYS A 46 20.36 -12.88 9.72
C LYS A 46 21.06 -12.17 8.58
N PHE A 47 20.33 -11.27 7.91
CA PHE A 47 20.82 -10.53 6.76
C PHE A 47 21.15 -9.08 7.07
N ALA A 48 21.22 -8.65 8.34
CA ALA A 48 21.39 -7.24 8.70
C ALA A 48 22.56 -6.52 7.97
N THR A 49 23.65 -7.24 7.69
CA THR A 49 24.83 -6.74 6.97
C THR A 49 24.92 -7.15 5.50
N ALA A 50 23.94 -7.91 5.00
CA ALA A 50 23.90 -8.36 3.62
C ALA A 50 23.70 -7.18 2.67
N LYS A 51 24.57 -7.09 1.66
CA LYS A 51 24.56 -6.02 0.64
C LYS A 51 23.61 -6.29 -0.53
N GLY A 52 23.02 -7.48 -0.61
CA GLY A 52 22.19 -7.88 -1.76
C GLY A 52 23.00 -8.00 -3.06
N SER A 53 22.46 -7.52 -4.18
CA SER A 53 23.15 -7.51 -5.48
C SER A 53 24.00 -6.25 -5.61
N SER A 54 25.30 -6.40 -5.89
CA SER A 54 26.23 -5.30 -6.18
C SER A 54 25.92 -4.56 -7.49
N ARG A 55 25.06 -5.15 -8.33
CA ARG A 55 24.62 -4.59 -9.62
C ARG A 55 23.22 -4.01 -9.57
N LEU A 56 22.54 -4.08 -8.42
CA LEU A 56 21.21 -3.50 -8.27
C LEU A 56 21.31 -2.01 -8.59
N ARG A 57 20.44 -1.55 -9.49
CA ARG A 57 20.33 -0.12 -9.83
C ARG A 57 18.95 0.45 -9.57
N LEU A 58 17.96 -0.43 -9.37
CA LEU A 58 16.58 -0.03 -9.17
C LEU A 58 15.77 -1.17 -8.55
N SER A 59 14.88 -0.83 -7.63
CA SER A 59 13.81 -1.71 -7.18
C SER A 59 12.44 -1.14 -7.60
N THR A 60 11.46 -2.02 -7.81
CA THR A 60 10.06 -1.62 -8.05
C THR A 60 9.15 -2.23 -7.00
N SER A 61 8.21 -1.44 -6.50
CA SER A 61 7.16 -1.86 -5.56
C SER A 61 5.79 -1.68 -6.22
N ALA A 62 4.91 -2.66 -6.00
CA ALA A 62 3.51 -2.58 -6.38
C ALA A 62 2.67 -3.53 -5.51
N GLY A 63 1.35 -3.43 -5.64
CA GLY A 63 0.38 -4.32 -5.02
C GLY A 63 -0.16 -3.84 -3.67
N GLU A 64 0.60 -3.02 -2.95
CA GLU A 64 0.21 -2.24 -1.77
C GLU A 64 0.96 -0.90 -1.82
N ALA A 65 0.44 0.13 -1.15
CA ALA A 65 1.14 1.40 -1.04
C ALA A 65 2.43 1.22 -0.23
N LEU A 66 3.56 1.74 -0.73
CA LEU A 66 4.84 1.65 -0.03
C LEU A 66 4.91 2.68 1.12
N PRO A 67 5.06 2.24 2.39
CA PRO A 67 5.26 3.18 3.48
C PRO A 67 6.56 3.97 3.31
N GLU A 68 6.52 5.26 3.61
CA GLU A 68 7.65 6.16 3.38
C GLU A 68 8.94 5.70 4.06
N HIS A 69 8.83 5.24 5.30
CA HIS A 69 9.95 4.77 6.10
C HIS A 69 10.62 3.51 5.50
N ILE A 70 9.87 2.62 4.83
CA ILE A 70 10.42 1.43 4.16
C ILE A 70 11.23 1.84 2.94
N GLY A 71 10.71 2.78 2.13
CA GLY A 71 11.43 3.33 0.99
C GLY A 71 12.78 3.97 1.39
N LYS A 72 12.74 4.86 2.39
CA LYS A 72 13.95 5.51 2.92
C LYS A 72 14.95 4.51 3.52
N ALA A 73 14.47 3.54 4.29
CA ALA A 73 15.34 2.52 4.90
C ALA A 73 16.01 1.62 3.85
N TRP A 74 15.28 1.26 2.79
CA TRP A 74 15.84 0.49 1.67
C TRP A 74 16.92 1.27 0.93
N GLU A 75 16.64 2.52 0.57
CA GLU A 75 17.59 3.36 -0.14
C GLU A 75 18.85 3.62 0.69
N SER A 76 18.70 3.86 2.00
CA SER A 76 19.83 3.99 2.93
C SER A 76 20.68 2.70 3.01
N ARG A 77 20.03 1.53 3.05
CA ARG A 77 20.72 0.24 3.21
C ARG A 77 21.41 -0.24 1.92
N PHE A 78 20.77 -0.08 0.78
CA PHE A 78 21.21 -0.66 -0.49
C PHE A 78 21.71 0.37 -1.51
N GLY A 79 21.59 1.67 -1.24
CA GLY A 79 22.05 2.75 -2.12
C GLY A 79 21.25 2.88 -3.41
N THR A 80 20.08 2.24 -3.51
CA THR A 80 19.21 2.26 -4.69
C THR A 80 17.78 2.53 -4.29
N PRO A 81 17.03 3.33 -5.06
CA PRO A 81 15.66 3.66 -4.71
C PRO A 81 14.67 2.54 -5.01
N ILE A 82 13.50 2.62 -4.38
CA ILE A 82 12.30 1.87 -4.77
C ILE A 82 11.36 2.80 -5.54
N ILE A 83 10.97 2.41 -6.75
CA ILE A 83 9.88 3.06 -7.47
C ILE A 83 8.58 2.36 -7.11
N ASP A 84 7.75 3.05 -6.32
CA ASP A 84 6.40 2.61 -6.02
C ASP A 84 5.44 3.04 -7.14
N GLY A 85 4.56 2.13 -7.53
CA GLY A 85 3.52 2.36 -8.51
C GLY A 85 2.33 1.44 -8.31
N VAL A 86 1.17 1.88 -8.77
CA VAL A 86 -0.08 1.11 -8.72
C VAL A 86 -0.55 0.77 -10.12
N GLY A 87 -1.04 -0.45 -10.22
CA GLY A 87 -1.70 -1.01 -11.38
C GLY A 87 -2.87 -1.89 -10.92
N SER A 88 -3.61 -2.40 -11.89
CA SER A 88 -4.67 -3.37 -11.64
C SER A 88 -4.64 -4.47 -12.69
N THR A 89 -5.33 -5.57 -12.44
CA THR A 89 -5.45 -6.65 -13.43
C THR A 89 -6.25 -6.16 -14.63
N GLU A 90 -7.26 -5.34 -14.37
CA GLU A 90 -8.18 -4.72 -15.32
C GLU A 90 -7.46 -3.77 -16.29
N LEU A 91 -6.32 -3.21 -15.89
CA LEU A 91 -5.47 -2.34 -16.72
C LEU A 91 -4.14 -2.99 -17.09
N LEU A 92 -4.03 -4.31 -16.87
CA LEU A 92 -2.88 -5.19 -17.09
C LEU A 92 -1.64 -4.91 -16.21
N HIS A 93 -1.26 -3.65 -16.01
CA HIS A 93 -0.06 -3.25 -15.26
C HIS A 93 -0.20 -1.85 -14.64
N ILE A 94 0.91 -1.29 -14.19
CA ILE A 94 1.04 0.04 -13.57
C ILE A 94 0.62 1.15 -14.54
N PHE A 95 -0.29 2.01 -14.08
CA PHE A 95 -0.77 3.21 -14.78
C PHE A 95 -0.50 4.52 -14.01
N LEU A 96 -0.08 4.42 -12.75
CA LEU A 96 0.28 5.52 -11.86
C LEU A 96 1.57 5.14 -11.11
N SER A 97 2.63 5.92 -11.26
CA SER A 97 3.97 5.53 -10.80
C SER A 97 4.82 6.73 -10.38
N ASN A 98 5.69 6.51 -9.39
CA ASN A 98 6.93 7.29 -9.28
C ASN A 98 7.85 6.98 -10.47
N ALA A 99 8.88 7.80 -10.71
CA ALA A 99 9.83 7.59 -11.80
C ALA A 99 11.29 7.72 -11.33
N PRO A 100 12.28 7.13 -12.03
CA PRO A 100 13.67 7.35 -11.69
C PRO A 100 14.01 8.84 -11.74
N GLY A 101 14.58 9.38 -10.66
CA GLY A 101 14.85 10.82 -10.52
C GLY A 101 13.65 11.68 -10.12
N ASP A 102 12.47 11.09 -9.96
CA ASP A 102 11.24 11.75 -9.50
C ASP A 102 10.45 10.86 -8.53
N ILE A 103 10.97 10.71 -7.31
CA ILE A 103 10.40 9.84 -6.27
C ILE A 103 10.01 10.68 -5.07
N ILE A 104 8.74 10.58 -4.67
CA ILE A 104 8.28 11.02 -3.35
C ILE A 104 7.65 9.83 -2.66
N TYR A 105 8.39 9.26 -1.71
CA TYR A 105 7.92 8.13 -0.91
C TYR A 105 6.65 8.49 -0.14
N GLY A 106 5.75 7.51 0.02
CA GLY A 106 4.40 7.72 0.55
C GLY A 106 3.37 8.16 -0.51
N THR A 107 3.81 8.48 -1.74
CA THR A 107 2.92 8.73 -2.89
C THR A 107 3.06 7.60 -3.91
N SER A 108 2.03 7.37 -4.73
CA SER A 108 2.10 6.51 -5.91
C SER A 108 2.64 7.25 -7.15
N GLY A 109 3.12 8.49 -6.98
CA GLY A 109 3.67 9.31 -8.06
C GLY A 109 2.60 9.91 -8.98
N ARG A 110 2.80 9.80 -10.29
CA ARG A 110 2.05 10.53 -11.33
C ARG A 110 1.52 9.58 -12.40
N ALA A 111 0.54 10.05 -13.18
CA ALA A 111 0.03 9.31 -14.33
C ALA A 111 1.17 8.88 -15.26
N VAL A 112 1.24 7.59 -15.59
CA VAL A 112 2.19 7.09 -16.59
C VAL A 112 1.80 7.65 -17.96
N PRO A 113 2.75 8.17 -18.77
CA PRO A 113 2.44 8.68 -20.10
C PRO A 113 1.63 7.68 -20.94
N GLY A 114 0.52 8.15 -21.51
CA GLY A 114 -0.46 7.31 -22.22
C GLY A 114 -1.70 6.96 -21.39
N TYR A 115 -1.67 7.18 -20.08
CA TYR A 115 -2.84 7.08 -19.21
C TYR A 115 -3.37 8.46 -18.82
N THR A 116 -4.67 8.56 -18.65
CA THR A 116 -5.35 9.74 -18.08
C THR A 116 -6.10 9.31 -16.84
N LEU A 117 -5.97 10.10 -15.76
CA LEU A 117 -6.55 9.80 -14.45
C LEU A 117 -7.49 10.91 -14.04
N LYS A 118 -8.58 10.56 -13.36
CA LYS A 118 -9.45 11.50 -12.66
C LYS A 118 -9.91 10.93 -11.33
N LEU A 119 -10.23 11.82 -10.40
CA LEU A 119 -10.77 11.48 -9.08
C LEU A 119 -12.21 11.97 -9.03
N LEU A 120 -13.16 11.07 -8.79
CA LEU A 120 -14.59 11.41 -8.73
C LEU A 120 -15.15 11.30 -7.31
N ASP A 121 -16.06 12.20 -6.96
CA ASP A 121 -16.89 12.11 -5.76
C ASP A 121 -18.00 11.06 -5.90
N ASP A 122 -18.77 10.85 -4.83
CA ASP A 122 -19.88 9.88 -4.82
C ASP A 122 -21.03 10.28 -5.79
N ALA A 123 -21.05 11.52 -6.28
CA ALA A 123 -22.00 12.01 -7.28
C ALA A 123 -21.44 11.97 -8.73
N GLY A 124 -20.22 11.45 -8.93
CA GLY A 124 -19.58 11.33 -10.24
C GLY A 124 -18.95 12.62 -10.76
N ARG A 125 -18.73 13.63 -9.92
CA ARG A 125 -18.07 14.89 -10.27
C ARG A 125 -16.58 14.86 -9.91
N GLU A 126 -15.75 15.52 -10.71
CA GLU A 126 -14.32 15.63 -10.37
C GLU A 126 -14.10 16.43 -9.09
N VAL A 127 -13.29 15.89 -8.19
CA VAL A 127 -12.92 16.55 -6.92
C VAL A 127 -11.75 17.52 -7.13
N ALA A 128 -11.63 18.50 -6.24
CA ALA A 128 -10.50 19.44 -6.26
C ALA A 128 -9.19 18.79 -5.78
N ASP A 129 -8.05 19.44 -6.03
CA ASP A 129 -6.78 19.00 -5.44
C ASP A 129 -6.86 19.01 -3.92
N GLY A 130 -6.31 17.98 -3.29
CA GLY A 130 -6.36 17.72 -1.85
C GLY A 130 -7.62 16.99 -1.37
N GLU A 131 -8.66 16.89 -2.20
CA GLU A 131 -9.89 16.18 -1.85
C GLU A 131 -9.80 14.69 -2.21
N VAL A 132 -10.47 13.87 -1.41
CA VAL A 132 -10.53 12.41 -1.61
C VAL A 132 -11.55 12.09 -2.69
N GLY A 133 -11.12 11.42 -3.76
CA GLY A 133 -12.00 10.90 -4.80
C GLY A 133 -11.65 9.46 -5.18
N GLU A 134 -12.61 8.79 -5.81
CA GLU A 134 -12.40 7.45 -6.38
C GLU A 134 -11.67 7.55 -7.72
N LEU A 135 -10.66 6.70 -7.91
CA LEU A 135 -9.75 6.76 -9.05
C LEU A 135 -10.33 6.04 -10.28
N PHE A 136 -10.46 6.82 -11.35
CA PHE A 136 -10.82 6.33 -12.68
C PHE A 136 -9.63 6.52 -13.62
N VAL A 137 -9.38 5.50 -14.45
CA VAL A 137 -8.23 5.47 -15.36
C VAL A 137 -8.70 5.20 -16.77
N LYS A 138 -8.24 6.04 -17.70
CA LYS A 138 -8.35 5.83 -19.14
C LYS A 138 -6.97 5.44 -19.68
N GLY A 139 -6.90 4.37 -20.44
CA GLY A 139 -5.64 3.92 -21.03
C GLY A 139 -5.82 2.80 -22.05
N PRO A 140 -4.80 2.53 -22.88
CA PRO A 140 -4.92 1.62 -24.02
C PRO A 140 -4.83 0.13 -23.66
N THR A 141 -4.66 -0.21 -22.37
CA THR A 141 -4.44 -1.58 -21.88
C THR A 141 -5.59 -2.11 -21.04
N ALA A 142 -6.72 -1.40 -21.01
CA ALA A 142 -7.91 -1.86 -20.29
C ALA A 142 -8.42 -3.18 -20.86
N ALA A 143 -8.86 -4.07 -20.00
CA ALA A 143 -9.58 -5.27 -20.39
C ALA A 143 -10.96 -4.90 -20.97
N GLU A 144 -11.50 -5.77 -21.83
CA GLU A 144 -12.84 -5.60 -22.42
C GLU A 144 -13.98 -5.82 -21.39
N GLY A 145 -13.69 -6.56 -20.32
CA GLY A 145 -14.69 -6.94 -19.34
C GLY A 145 -14.28 -8.15 -18.50
N TYR A 146 -15.10 -8.50 -17.52
CA TYR A 146 -14.98 -9.75 -16.79
C TYR A 146 -15.73 -10.88 -17.50
N TRP A 147 -15.06 -12.01 -17.68
CA TRP A 147 -15.67 -13.20 -18.28
C TRP A 147 -16.90 -13.66 -17.50
N ASN A 148 -18.02 -13.80 -18.20
CA ASN A 148 -19.32 -14.24 -17.67
C ASN A 148 -19.85 -13.42 -16.47
N GLN A 149 -19.45 -12.15 -16.35
CA GLN A 149 -19.89 -11.26 -15.27
C GLN A 149 -20.31 -9.90 -15.86
N ARG A 150 -21.40 -9.90 -16.63
CA ARG A 150 -21.87 -8.71 -17.37
C ARG A 150 -22.13 -7.52 -16.45
N GLU A 151 -22.78 -7.72 -15.31
CA GLU A 151 -23.12 -6.63 -14.41
C GLU A 151 -21.87 -5.99 -13.79
N LYS A 152 -20.95 -6.82 -13.28
CA LYS A 152 -19.66 -6.34 -12.77
C LYS A 152 -18.85 -5.61 -13.85
N SER A 153 -18.90 -6.10 -15.09
CA SER A 153 -18.21 -5.46 -16.22
C SER A 153 -18.74 -4.05 -16.47
N ARG A 154 -20.07 -3.86 -16.44
CA ARG A 154 -20.70 -2.54 -16.64
C ARG A 154 -20.38 -1.56 -15.49
N GLN A 155 -20.17 -2.07 -14.28
CA GLN A 155 -19.81 -1.26 -13.12
C GLN A 155 -18.33 -0.83 -13.14
N THR A 156 -17.44 -1.70 -13.62
CA THR A 156 -16.00 -1.43 -13.68
C THR A 156 -15.57 -0.68 -14.94
N PHE A 157 -16.04 -1.10 -16.12
CA PHE A 157 -15.62 -0.57 -17.42
C PHE A 157 -16.71 0.37 -17.96
N GLN A 158 -16.52 1.66 -17.71
CA GLN A 158 -17.50 2.72 -17.99
C GLN A 158 -17.06 3.55 -19.20
N GLY A 159 -17.34 3.03 -20.40
CA GLY A 159 -16.86 3.63 -21.65
C GLY A 159 -15.34 3.52 -21.76
N GLU A 160 -14.65 4.64 -21.88
CA GLU A 160 -13.18 4.70 -21.93
C GLU A 160 -12.51 4.67 -20.56
N TRP A 161 -13.29 4.68 -19.47
CA TRP A 161 -12.80 4.76 -18.10
C TRP A 161 -12.94 3.43 -17.37
N THR A 162 -11.88 3.00 -16.70
CA THR A 162 -11.88 1.87 -15.78
C THR A 162 -11.92 2.40 -14.34
N LYS A 163 -12.96 2.01 -13.60
CA LYS A 163 -13.13 2.27 -12.17
C LYS A 163 -12.24 1.30 -11.38
N THR A 164 -11.25 1.83 -10.66
CA THR A 164 -10.23 1.01 -9.97
C THR A 164 -10.73 0.42 -8.64
N GLY A 165 -11.67 1.10 -7.98
CA GLY A 165 -12.06 0.79 -6.61
C GLY A 165 -11.08 1.32 -5.56
N ASP A 166 -10.12 2.15 -5.96
CA ASP A 166 -9.17 2.84 -5.07
C ASP A 166 -9.59 4.30 -4.86
N LYS A 167 -9.43 4.82 -3.64
CA LYS A 167 -9.55 6.25 -3.33
C LYS A 167 -8.17 6.87 -3.18
N TYR A 168 -8.04 8.10 -3.68
CA TYR A 168 -6.81 8.87 -3.71
C TYR A 168 -7.11 10.34 -3.43
N THR A 169 -6.09 11.06 -2.95
CA THR A 169 -6.00 12.52 -3.12
C THR A 169 -4.97 12.83 -4.20
N ARG A 170 -5.13 13.97 -4.87
CA ARG A 170 -4.12 14.53 -5.78
C ARG A 170 -3.64 15.86 -5.23
N ASP A 171 -2.33 16.04 -5.08
CA ASP A 171 -1.79 17.34 -4.68
C ASP A 171 -1.71 18.32 -5.86
N ALA A 172 -1.49 19.61 -5.58
CA ALA A 172 -1.37 20.66 -6.59
C ALA A 172 -0.18 20.46 -7.54
N SER A 173 0.79 19.63 -7.16
CA SER A 173 1.88 19.26 -8.05
C SER A 173 1.46 18.19 -9.05
N GLY A 174 0.35 17.48 -8.82
CA GLY A 174 -0.16 16.37 -9.63
C GLY A 174 0.27 14.98 -9.15
N ARG A 175 0.70 14.83 -7.89
CA ARG A 175 1.01 13.52 -7.29
C ARG A 175 -0.17 12.96 -6.54
N TYR A 176 -0.23 11.64 -6.52
CA TYR A 176 -1.34 10.89 -5.97
C TYR A 176 -0.93 10.17 -4.69
N THR A 177 -1.66 10.40 -3.61
CA THR A 177 -1.49 9.71 -2.33
C THR A 177 -2.65 8.76 -2.10
N TYR A 178 -2.33 7.49 -1.88
CA TYR A 178 -3.34 6.44 -1.71
C TYR A 178 -4.08 6.63 -0.40
N CYS A 179 -5.41 6.65 -0.47
CA CYS A 179 -6.29 6.74 0.70
C CYS A 179 -6.88 5.39 1.08
N GLY A 180 -6.80 4.37 0.23
CA GLY A 180 -7.40 3.08 0.53
C GLY A 180 -8.38 2.61 -0.50
N ARG A 181 -8.88 1.39 -0.29
CA ARG A 181 -9.94 0.85 -1.13
C ARG A 181 -11.26 1.53 -0.81
N ALA A 182 -12.07 1.79 -1.84
CA ALA A 182 -13.38 2.40 -1.67
C ALA A 182 -14.32 1.58 -0.76
N ASP A 183 -14.15 0.25 -0.73
CA ASP A 183 -14.88 -0.68 0.14
C ASP A 183 -14.29 -0.81 1.57
N ASP A 184 -13.07 -0.31 1.81
CA ASP A 184 -12.44 -0.26 3.12
C ASP A 184 -12.51 1.14 3.77
N MET A 185 -12.71 2.19 2.97
CA MET A 185 -12.87 3.57 3.42
C MET A 185 -14.17 3.75 4.20
N PHE A 186 -14.11 4.48 5.31
CA PHE A 186 -15.28 4.79 6.11
C PHE A 186 -15.28 6.25 6.57
N LYS A 187 -16.42 6.75 7.02
CA LYS A 187 -16.55 8.12 7.53
C LYS A 187 -16.65 8.12 9.05
N VAL A 188 -15.83 8.93 9.69
CA VAL A 188 -15.93 9.24 11.12
C VAL A 188 -16.41 10.69 11.22
N SER A 189 -17.61 10.89 11.75
CA SER A 189 -18.20 12.22 11.91
C SER A 189 -18.23 13.04 10.61
N GLY A 190 -18.55 12.38 9.49
CA GLY A 190 -18.64 13.00 8.16
C GLY A 190 -17.31 13.16 7.42
N ILE A 191 -16.17 12.85 8.06
CA ILE A 191 -14.84 12.96 7.46
C ILE A 191 -14.38 11.58 6.99
N TRP A 192 -13.88 11.48 5.76
CA TRP A 192 -13.27 10.25 5.27
C TRP A 192 -12.04 9.89 6.09
N VAL A 193 -12.02 8.65 6.59
CA VAL A 193 -10.89 8.04 7.26
C VAL A 193 -10.35 6.93 6.38
N SER A 194 -9.07 7.06 6.08
CA SER A 194 -8.27 6.03 5.44
C SER A 194 -7.78 5.03 6.49
N PRO A 195 -8.16 3.74 6.42
CA PRO A 195 -7.54 2.73 7.26
C PRO A 195 -6.02 2.71 7.06
N PHE A 196 -5.54 2.90 5.83
CA PHE A 196 -4.13 2.85 5.48
C PHE A 196 -3.31 4.00 6.08
N GLU A 197 -3.86 5.22 6.12
CA GLU A 197 -3.22 6.36 6.78
C GLU A 197 -3.07 6.09 8.29
N VAL A 198 -4.11 5.57 8.92
CA VAL A 198 -4.07 5.20 10.35
C VAL A 198 -3.10 4.04 10.59
N GLU A 199 -3.10 3.02 9.74
CA GLU A 199 -2.14 1.91 9.79
C GLU A 199 -0.69 2.38 9.65
N ALA A 200 -0.41 3.29 8.72
CA ALA A 200 0.93 3.85 8.54
C ALA A 200 1.38 4.64 9.77
N ALA A 201 0.47 5.38 10.41
CA ALA A 201 0.74 6.05 11.68
C ALA A 201 0.98 5.07 12.83
N VAL A 202 0.15 4.03 12.96
CA VAL A 202 0.33 2.99 13.99
C VAL A 202 1.66 2.25 13.77
N ALA A 203 1.96 1.86 12.52
CA ALA A 203 3.16 1.12 12.16
C ALA A 203 4.46 1.93 12.29
N SER A 204 4.38 3.27 12.35
CA SER A 204 5.56 4.10 12.62
C SER A 204 5.95 4.14 14.11
N HIS A 205 5.09 3.62 15.00
CA HIS A 205 5.41 3.52 16.42
C HIS A 205 6.50 2.46 16.68
N PRO A 206 7.52 2.73 17.52
CA PRO A 206 8.66 1.84 17.71
C PRO A 206 8.32 0.40 18.13
N SER A 207 7.22 0.22 18.86
CA SER A 207 6.75 -1.07 19.37
C SER A 207 5.98 -1.92 18.35
N VAL A 208 5.55 -1.36 17.22
CA VAL A 208 4.65 -2.02 16.28
C VAL A 208 5.43 -2.71 15.17
N LEU A 209 5.15 -3.99 14.94
CA LEU A 209 5.67 -4.76 13.80
C LEU A 209 4.75 -4.62 12.59
N GLU A 210 3.44 -4.83 12.79
CA GLU A 210 2.41 -4.68 11.76
C GLU A 210 1.12 -4.15 12.36
N ALA A 211 0.30 -3.47 11.54
CA ALA A 211 -1.00 -2.98 11.94
C ALA A 211 -2.03 -3.19 10.81
N ALA A 212 -3.27 -3.46 11.21
CA ALA A 212 -4.44 -3.39 10.35
C ALA A 212 -5.53 -2.57 11.03
N VAL A 213 -6.21 -1.71 10.29
CA VAL A 213 -7.31 -0.89 10.80
C VAL A 213 -8.58 -1.24 10.06
N VAL A 214 -9.68 -1.37 10.80
CA VAL A 214 -11.01 -1.59 10.25
C VAL A 214 -12.02 -0.62 10.86
N PRO A 215 -13.13 -0.31 10.15
CA PRO A 215 -14.28 0.31 10.77
C PRO A 215 -14.90 -0.63 11.81
N HIS A 216 -15.22 -0.09 12.98
CA HIS A 216 -15.98 -0.76 14.03
C HIS A 216 -17.03 0.21 14.58
N GLU A 217 -18.26 -0.27 14.80
CA GLU A 217 -19.34 0.53 15.36
C GLU A 217 -19.15 0.68 16.88
N ASP A 218 -19.37 1.89 17.40
CA ASP A 218 -19.55 2.09 18.84
C ASP A 218 -20.98 1.73 19.29
N ASP A 219 -21.27 1.87 20.58
CA ASP A 219 -22.60 1.59 21.16
C ASP A 219 -23.73 2.44 20.53
N GLU A 220 -23.40 3.51 19.81
CA GLU A 220 -24.35 4.39 19.10
C GLU A 220 -24.47 4.03 17.60
N GLY A 221 -23.77 3.00 17.13
CA GLY A 221 -23.75 2.59 15.72
C GLY A 221 -22.88 3.49 14.84
N LEU A 222 -22.01 4.33 15.42
CA LEU A 222 -21.12 5.21 14.67
C LEU A 222 -19.79 4.51 14.41
N LEU A 223 -19.37 4.51 13.14
CA LEU A 223 -18.07 3.94 12.76
C LEU A 223 -16.92 4.74 13.36
N LYS A 224 -15.97 4.02 13.98
CA LYS A 224 -14.67 4.49 14.44
C LYS A 224 -13.58 3.51 14.03
N PRO A 225 -12.30 3.92 13.99
CA PRO A 225 -11.21 3.00 13.68
C PRO A 225 -10.97 2.04 14.86
N LYS A 226 -10.87 0.73 14.57
CA LYS A 226 -10.34 -0.31 15.46
C LYS A 226 -9.02 -0.80 14.87
N ALA A 227 -7.96 -0.82 15.67
CA ALA A 227 -6.63 -1.26 15.23
C ALA A 227 -6.30 -2.66 15.78
N PHE A 228 -5.90 -3.56 14.89
CA PHE A 228 -5.29 -4.85 15.23
C PHE A 228 -3.78 -4.74 15.04
N ILE A 229 -3.00 -5.06 16.07
CA ILE A 229 -1.56 -4.78 16.11
C ILE A 229 -0.78 -6.04 16.43
N VAL A 230 0.26 -6.28 15.64
CA VAL A 230 1.32 -7.25 15.95
C VAL A 230 2.51 -6.46 16.50
N LEU A 231 2.97 -6.84 17.68
CA LEU A 231 4.09 -6.17 18.35
C LEU A 231 5.44 -6.75 17.91
N LYS A 232 6.50 -5.97 18.06
CA LYS A 232 7.87 -6.48 17.99
C LYS A 232 8.18 -7.34 19.23
N ASP A 233 9.12 -8.26 19.10
CA ASP A 233 9.56 -9.12 20.21
C ASP A 233 10.06 -8.30 21.41
N GLY A 234 9.64 -8.68 22.62
CA GLY A 234 10.14 -8.09 23.88
C GLY A 234 9.53 -6.72 24.24
N VAL A 235 8.45 -6.31 23.59
CA VAL A 235 7.70 -5.08 23.91
C VAL A 235 6.87 -5.27 25.19
N ASP A 236 7.00 -4.33 26.12
CA ASP A 236 6.11 -4.21 27.28
C ASP A 236 4.74 -3.67 26.85
N ARG A 237 3.68 -4.23 27.42
CA ARG A 237 2.29 -3.87 27.12
C ARG A 237 1.74 -2.83 28.08
N ASP A 238 2.41 -2.56 29.21
CA ASP A 238 1.93 -1.57 30.16
C ASP A 238 1.90 -0.17 29.54
N GLY A 239 0.75 0.51 29.63
CA GLY A 239 0.51 1.83 29.02
C GLY A 239 0.57 1.91 27.48
N LEU A 240 0.80 0.80 26.78
CA LEU A 240 1.07 0.78 25.34
C LEU A 240 -0.12 1.28 24.51
N GLU A 241 -1.34 0.93 24.91
CA GLU A 241 -2.55 1.35 24.18
C GLU A 241 -2.69 2.87 24.13
N GLU A 242 -2.54 3.55 25.27
CA GLU A 242 -2.65 5.02 25.31
C GLU A 242 -1.49 5.69 24.57
N SER A 243 -0.27 5.15 24.70
CA SER A 243 0.88 5.61 23.92
C SER A 243 0.65 5.51 22.41
N LEU A 244 0.06 4.42 21.93
CA LEU A 244 -0.29 4.25 20.51
C LEU A 244 -1.38 5.25 20.06
N LYS A 245 -2.42 5.45 20.88
CA LYS A 245 -3.47 6.42 20.56
C LYS A 245 -2.89 7.83 20.46
N GLU A 246 -2.03 8.23 21.39
CA GLU A 246 -1.39 9.54 21.40
C GLU A 246 -0.48 9.74 20.17
N HIS A 247 0.37 8.75 19.87
CA HIS A 247 1.21 8.75 18.67
C HIS A 247 0.41 8.93 17.37
N VAL A 248 -0.75 8.24 17.24
CA VAL A 248 -1.61 8.39 16.05
C VAL A 248 -2.27 9.77 16.01
N LYS A 249 -2.73 10.31 17.14
CA LYS A 249 -3.30 11.67 17.21
C LYS A 249 -2.30 12.71 16.73
N GLU A 250 -1.03 12.58 17.14
CA GLU A 250 0.05 13.48 16.72
C GLU A 250 0.40 13.33 15.24
N THR A 251 0.38 12.09 14.72
CA THR A 251 0.81 11.80 13.34
C THR A 251 -0.25 12.14 12.29
N VAL A 252 -1.52 11.78 12.53
CA VAL A 252 -2.60 11.87 11.51
C VAL A 252 -3.86 12.61 12.01
N GLY A 253 -3.83 13.12 13.24
CA GLY A 253 -4.84 14.01 13.79
C GLY A 253 -5.83 13.34 14.76
N MET A 254 -6.40 14.17 15.64
CA MET A 254 -7.22 13.74 16.79
C MET A 254 -8.51 13.00 16.45
N TRP A 255 -8.96 13.02 15.21
CA TRP A 255 -10.22 12.41 14.77
C TRP A 255 -10.03 11.01 14.18
N LYS A 256 -8.79 10.66 13.81
CA LYS A 256 -8.46 9.42 13.07
C LYS A 256 -7.85 8.32 13.95
N TYR A 257 -7.61 8.60 15.24
CA TYR A 257 -7.00 7.61 16.12
C TYR A 257 -7.94 6.41 16.38
N PRO A 258 -7.37 5.21 16.58
CA PRO A 258 -8.17 4.02 16.88
C PRO A 258 -8.80 4.12 18.27
N ARG A 259 -10.11 3.91 18.35
CA ARG A 259 -10.84 3.89 19.63
C ARG A 259 -10.56 2.63 20.42
N TRP A 260 -10.31 1.53 19.70
CA TRP A 260 -9.94 0.24 20.26
C TRP A 260 -8.63 -0.23 19.64
N VAL A 261 -7.77 -0.79 20.48
CA VAL A 261 -6.51 -1.42 20.08
C VAL A 261 -6.54 -2.87 20.56
N GLU A 262 -6.37 -3.80 19.62
CA GLU A 262 -6.35 -5.22 19.89
C GLU A 262 -5.00 -5.80 19.50
N ILE A 263 -4.29 -6.37 20.47
CA ILE A 263 -2.98 -7.00 20.22
C ILE A 263 -3.21 -8.46 19.78
N VAL A 264 -2.74 -8.79 18.58
CA VAL A 264 -2.88 -10.13 17.98
C VAL A 264 -1.51 -10.73 17.65
N ASP A 265 -1.43 -12.05 17.65
CA ASP A 265 -0.18 -12.76 17.33
C ASP A 265 0.18 -12.64 15.84
N ALA A 266 -0.83 -12.57 14.96
CA ALA A 266 -0.64 -12.40 13.52
C ALA A 266 -1.89 -11.82 12.84
N LEU A 267 -1.68 -11.10 11.73
CA LEU A 267 -2.76 -10.60 10.88
C LEU A 267 -3.13 -11.63 9.79
N PRO A 268 -4.43 -11.76 9.42
CA PRO A 268 -4.86 -12.65 8.37
C PRO A 268 -4.34 -12.14 7.01
N LYS A 269 -3.65 -12.99 6.25
CA LYS A 269 -3.03 -12.61 4.97
C LYS A 269 -3.35 -13.60 3.84
N THR A 270 -3.34 -13.11 2.60
CA THR A 270 -3.37 -13.95 1.40
C THR A 270 -2.02 -14.66 1.18
N ALA A 271 -1.97 -15.60 0.24
CA ALA A 271 -0.72 -16.23 -0.18
C ALA A 271 0.34 -15.23 -0.69
N THR A 272 -0.10 -14.07 -1.20
CA THR A 272 0.78 -12.98 -1.67
C THR A 272 1.18 -12.01 -0.57
N GLY A 273 0.78 -12.25 0.69
CA GLY A 273 1.12 -11.41 1.84
C GLY A 273 0.16 -10.27 2.14
N LYS A 274 -0.92 -10.10 1.35
CA LYS A 274 -1.86 -8.99 1.54
C LYS A 274 -2.79 -9.23 2.73
N ILE A 275 -2.95 -8.24 3.60
CA ILE A 275 -3.86 -8.32 4.76
C ILE A 275 -5.32 -8.45 4.30
N GLN A 276 -6.05 -9.40 4.90
CA GLN A 276 -7.46 -9.69 4.63
C GLN A 276 -8.38 -8.97 5.64
N ARG A 277 -8.52 -7.64 5.53
CA ARG A 277 -9.30 -6.80 6.48
C ARG A 277 -10.74 -7.26 6.70
N PHE A 278 -11.39 -7.83 5.68
CA PHE A 278 -12.77 -8.32 5.83
C PHE A 278 -12.89 -9.39 6.93
N LYS A 279 -11.87 -10.22 7.17
CA LYS A 279 -11.86 -11.20 8.27
C LYS A 279 -11.70 -10.57 9.66
N LEU A 280 -11.20 -9.34 9.73
CA LEU A 280 -11.05 -8.58 10.96
C LEU A 280 -12.30 -7.77 11.27
N ARG A 281 -13.08 -7.40 10.24
CA ARG A 281 -14.38 -6.73 10.41
C ARG A 281 -15.42 -7.60 11.12
N ASP A 282 -15.27 -8.92 11.02
CA ASP A 282 -16.17 -9.90 11.64
C ASP A 282 -15.83 -10.17 13.14
N GLN A 283 -14.89 -9.42 13.74
CA GLN A 283 -14.41 -9.56 15.13
C GLN A 283 -14.69 -8.31 15.98
#